data_AF-A0AB38QV09-F1
#
_entry.id   AF-A0AB38QV09-F1
#
_cell.length_a   1.000
_cell.length_b   1.000
_cell.length_c   1.000
_cell.angle_alpha   90.00
_cell.angle_beta   90.00
_cell.angle_gamma   90.00
#
_symmetry.space_group_name_H-M   'P 1'
#
loop_
_entity.id
_entity.type
_entity.pdbx_description
1 polymer ?
#
loop_
_entity_poly.entity_id
_entity_poly.type
_entity_poly.pdbx_seq_one_letter_code
_entity_poly.pdbx_strand_id
1 'polypeptide(L)'
;MERNRFLSRIVHPVQSLYRHFLYRHHIHIASPPLLHQLAEQWERPSHSRITEEEDKLVSEIRQKTARHNRNNITRTAAYWSFFERHSEVHWALLAHIVSRNGGWNMTDLQGSVIPRLLPATSTHPLFLFLERANALIFHDAYPQLLLYEQSKQLEKPLFHLLPLFSVSSFMRPFWEYFFETKNSPVITVALIINEQQYIQKRVIENRFFQARVLKTMPFIAEQWLGFNDVLIPYKDGRHVRLAGTTVRDFADVHHRIHIGKTLYSILFFQKRLAKRACQFASQTAHTGSRADFWPQLFSPEKTDSFRIYSPRLEAVWPDIRHPFSDRRDWFTDKTIIKMMETIPVIKEKDMTTNYMHNIQTLKMAASAIP
;
A
#
# COMPACT_ATOMS: atom_id res chain seq x y z
N MET A 1 -2.10 36.75 4.93
CA MET A 1 -2.05 35.26 4.99
C MET A 1 -3.43 34.60 5.13
N GLU A 2 -4.53 35.33 5.39
CA GLU A 2 -5.89 34.74 5.50
C GLU A 2 -6.69 34.70 4.19
N ARG A 3 -6.33 35.48 3.17
CA ARG A 3 -7.08 35.56 1.91
C ARG A 3 -6.95 34.31 1.00
N ASN A 4 -5.94 33.47 1.24
CA ASN A 4 -5.71 32.21 0.50
C ASN A 4 -6.43 30.98 1.08
N ARG A 5 -6.98 31.05 2.30
CA ARG A 5 -7.77 29.95 2.89
C ARG A 5 -9.23 29.94 2.41
N PHE A 6 -9.74 31.06 1.92
CA PHE A 6 -11.12 31.15 1.42
C PHE A 6 -11.24 30.63 -0.02
N LEU A 7 -10.23 30.87 -0.86
CA LEU A 7 -10.23 30.42 -2.26
C LEU A 7 -10.01 28.90 -2.42
N SER A 8 -9.35 28.22 -1.46
CA SER A 8 -9.22 26.76 -1.50
C SER A 8 -10.50 26.00 -1.13
N ARG A 9 -11.52 26.69 -0.61
CA ARG A 9 -12.84 26.10 -0.28
C ARG A 9 -13.81 26.09 -1.46
N ILE A 10 -13.50 26.78 -2.56
CA ILE A 10 -14.41 26.94 -3.71
C ILE A 10 -14.07 25.99 -4.88
N VAL A 11 -13.00 25.18 -4.78
CA VAL A 11 -12.52 24.43 -5.95
C VAL A 11 -13.33 23.19 -6.32
N HIS A 12 -14.09 22.52 -5.45
CA HIS A 12 -15.08 21.52 -5.92
C HIS A 12 -16.19 21.20 -4.90
N PRO A 13 -17.44 21.63 -5.11
CA PRO A 13 -18.59 21.23 -4.26
C PRO A 13 -18.81 19.71 -4.22
N VAL A 14 -18.44 18.99 -5.30
CA VAL A 14 -18.47 17.52 -5.38
C VAL A 14 -17.46 16.87 -4.42
N GLN A 15 -16.27 17.48 -4.23
CA GLN A 15 -15.27 16.97 -3.28
C GLN A 15 -15.73 17.17 -1.82
N SER A 16 -16.38 18.30 -1.52
CA SER A 16 -16.94 18.56 -0.18
C SER A 16 -18.07 17.59 0.17
N LEU A 17 -18.99 17.35 -0.77
CA LEU A 17 -20.07 16.37 -0.63
C LEU A 17 -19.55 14.93 -0.52
N TYR A 18 -18.52 14.58 -1.29
CA TYR A 18 -17.85 13.28 -1.22
C TYR A 18 -17.17 13.06 0.13
N ARG A 19 -16.44 14.06 0.64
CA ARG A 19 -15.86 14.02 1.99
C ARG A 19 -16.94 13.82 3.03
N HIS A 20 -18.03 14.61 2.98
CA HIS A 20 -19.15 14.46 3.90
C HIS A 20 -19.79 13.05 3.86
N PHE A 21 -19.85 12.41 2.69
CA PHE A 21 -20.37 11.05 2.55
C PHE A 21 -19.40 9.96 3.02
N LEU A 22 -18.09 10.09 2.76
CA LEU A 22 -17.03 9.16 3.20
C LEU A 22 -16.92 9.03 4.73
N TYR A 23 -17.27 10.08 5.48
CA TYR A 23 -17.10 10.14 6.93
C TYR A 23 -18.38 9.86 7.75
N ARG A 24 -19.45 9.30 7.14
CA ARG A 24 -20.74 9.14 7.84
C ARG A 24 -20.84 7.95 8.80
N HIS A 25 -20.03 6.91 8.62
CA HIS A 25 -20.10 5.71 9.44
C HIS A 25 -18.69 5.19 9.74
N HIS A 26 -18.38 5.08 11.03
CA HIS A 26 -17.06 4.71 11.51
C HIS A 26 -17.15 3.60 12.56
N ILE A 27 -16.12 2.76 12.60
CA ILE A 27 -15.92 1.81 13.70
C ILE A 27 -14.76 2.32 14.53
N HIS A 28 -14.99 2.40 15.84
CA HIS A 28 -13.94 2.68 16.79
C HIS A 28 -13.06 1.45 16.95
N ILE A 29 -11.75 1.61 16.73
CA ILE A 29 -10.76 0.53 16.91
C ILE A 29 -9.85 0.77 18.12
N ALA A 30 -9.82 2.00 18.63
CA ALA A 30 -9.08 2.38 19.82
C ALA A 30 -9.87 3.42 20.62
N SER A 31 -9.96 3.21 21.94
CA SER A 31 -10.62 4.14 22.85
C SER A 31 -9.67 5.30 23.24
N PRO A 32 -10.18 6.47 23.62
CA PRO A 32 -9.33 7.57 24.09
C PRO A 32 -8.36 7.18 25.23
N PRO A 33 -8.75 6.37 26.24
CA PRO A 33 -7.80 5.88 27.25
C PRO A 33 -6.66 5.03 26.67
N LEU A 34 -6.97 4.14 25.71
CA LEU A 34 -5.94 3.34 25.04
C LEU A 34 -4.97 4.24 24.26
N LEU A 35 -5.48 5.24 23.55
CA LEU A 35 -4.61 6.16 22.81
C LEU A 35 -3.72 6.98 23.74
N HIS A 36 -4.24 7.42 24.89
CA HIS A 36 -3.43 8.08 25.90
C HIS A 36 -2.28 7.18 26.38
N GLN A 37 -2.60 5.93 26.74
CA GLN A 37 -1.61 4.94 27.18
C GLN A 37 -0.52 4.69 26.12
N LEU A 38 -0.90 4.55 24.84
CA LEU A 38 0.05 4.38 23.74
C LEU A 38 0.93 5.62 23.54
N ALA A 39 0.37 6.83 23.69
CA ALA A 39 1.11 8.07 23.55
C ALA A 39 2.15 8.30 24.65
N GLU A 40 1.87 7.87 25.89
CA GLU A 40 2.81 7.92 27.01
C GLU A 40 4.07 7.09 26.75
N GLN A 41 3.95 5.99 26.01
CA GLN A 41 5.11 5.15 25.69
C GLN A 41 6.14 5.86 24.81
N TRP A 42 5.76 6.87 24.02
CA TRP A 42 6.71 7.69 23.26
C TRP A 42 7.61 8.57 24.13
N GLU A 43 7.27 8.76 25.41
CA GLU A 43 8.08 9.55 26.36
C GLU A 43 9.14 8.70 27.06
N ARG A 44 9.06 7.37 26.91
CA ARG A 44 10.00 6.45 27.54
C ARG A 44 11.34 6.46 26.80
N PRO A 45 12.47 6.75 27.47
CA PRO A 45 13.77 6.73 26.82
C PRO A 45 14.09 5.34 26.27
N SER A 46 14.59 5.31 25.04
CA SER A 46 14.92 4.10 24.30
C SER A 46 16.44 3.94 24.26
N HIS A 47 17.03 3.51 25.38
CA HIS A 47 18.45 3.19 25.44
C HIS A 47 18.64 1.80 26.03
N SER A 48 18.74 0.80 25.17
CA SER A 48 19.31 -0.49 25.54
C SER A 48 20.62 -0.69 24.78
N ARG A 49 21.65 -1.14 25.48
CA ARG A 49 22.80 -1.76 24.82
C ARG A 49 22.29 -3.02 24.14
N ILE A 50 22.62 -3.19 22.87
CA ILE A 50 22.28 -4.42 22.14
C ILE A 50 23.28 -5.52 22.48
N THR A 51 22.80 -6.76 22.49
CA THR A 51 23.68 -7.94 22.64
C THR A 51 24.26 -8.36 21.29
N GLU A 52 25.26 -9.23 21.30
CA GLU A 52 25.83 -9.80 20.06
C GLU A 52 24.80 -10.61 19.28
N GLU A 53 23.91 -11.32 19.98
CA GLU A 53 22.81 -12.06 19.36
C GLU A 53 21.80 -11.13 18.69
N GLU A 54 21.48 -9.99 19.33
CA GLU A 54 20.59 -8.98 18.75
C GLU A 54 21.23 -8.32 17.52
N ASP A 55 22.53 -8.06 17.52
CA ASP A 55 23.23 -7.52 16.35
C ASP A 55 23.23 -8.52 15.17
N LYS A 56 23.48 -9.80 15.46
CA LYS A 56 23.36 -10.88 14.46
C LYS A 56 21.95 -10.96 13.89
N LEU A 57 20.93 -10.93 14.74
CA LEU A 57 19.52 -10.93 14.34
C LEU A 57 19.20 -9.75 13.42
N VAL A 58 19.67 -8.54 13.76
CA VAL A 58 19.49 -7.34 12.94
C VAL A 58 20.14 -7.49 11.57
N SER A 59 21.35 -8.06 11.52
CA SER A 59 22.05 -8.35 10.27
C SER A 59 21.26 -9.32 9.39
N GLU A 60 20.75 -10.41 9.96
CA GLU A 60 19.94 -11.41 9.26
C GLU A 60 18.64 -10.81 8.71
N ILE A 61 17.92 -10.02 9.52
CA ILE A 61 16.70 -9.33 9.09
C ILE A 61 17.00 -8.37 7.94
N ARG A 62 18.10 -7.61 7.99
CA ARG A 62 18.52 -6.70 6.91
C ARG A 62 18.82 -7.47 5.62
N GLN A 63 19.56 -8.58 5.70
CA GLN A 63 19.87 -9.41 4.54
C GLN A 63 18.61 -10.00 3.91
N LYS A 64 17.70 -10.56 4.74
CA LYS A 64 16.42 -11.10 4.27
C LYS A 64 15.55 -10.01 3.65
N THR A 65 15.51 -8.82 4.25
CA THR A 65 14.81 -7.65 3.70
C THR A 65 15.38 -7.25 2.35
N ALA A 66 16.69 -7.13 2.21
CA ALA A 66 17.34 -6.78 0.95
C ALA A 66 17.06 -7.81 -0.15
N ARG A 67 17.12 -9.11 0.18
CA ARG A 67 16.83 -10.22 -0.75
C ARG A 67 15.39 -10.13 -1.28
N HIS A 68 14.42 -9.88 -0.42
CA HIS A 68 13.00 -9.81 -0.82
C HIS A 68 12.60 -8.45 -1.41
N ASN A 69 13.36 -7.38 -1.16
CA ASN A 69 13.15 -6.06 -1.77
C ASN A 69 13.74 -5.93 -3.19
N ARG A 70 13.99 -7.04 -3.87
CA ARG A 70 14.55 -7.08 -5.23
C ARG A 70 13.63 -6.39 -6.25
N ASN A 71 12.36 -6.78 -6.28
CA ASN A 71 11.35 -6.20 -7.16
C ASN A 71 9.93 -6.39 -6.59
N ASN A 72 8.90 -5.90 -7.29
CA ASN A 72 7.53 -5.98 -6.81
C ASN A 72 7.04 -7.43 -6.63
N ILE A 73 7.48 -8.38 -7.46
CA ILE A 73 7.10 -9.80 -7.33
C ILE A 73 7.62 -10.38 -6.02
N THR A 74 8.91 -10.21 -5.74
CA THR A 74 9.52 -10.79 -4.53
C THR A 74 8.98 -10.16 -3.24
N ARG A 75 8.69 -8.86 -3.26
CA ARG A 75 8.07 -8.16 -2.13
C ARG A 75 6.66 -8.68 -1.85
N THR A 76 5.85 -8.77 -2.91
CA THR A 76 4.46 -9.23 -2.83
C THR A 76 4.40 -10.66 -2.31
N ALA A 77 5.27 -11.54 -2.79
CA ALA A 77 5.37 -12.91 -2.30
C ALA A 77 5.80 -12.98 -0.82
N ALA A 78 6.75 -12.14 -0.39
CA ALA A 78 7.22 -12.11 0.98
C ALA A 78 6.12 -11.71 1.98
N TYR A 79 5.23 -10.78 1.61
CA TYR A 79 4.05 -10.45 2.42
C TYR A 79 3.09 -11.64 2.54
N TRP A 80 2.82 -12.34 1.44
CA TRP A 80 1.96 -13.54 1.46
C TRP A 80 2.52 -14.62 2.36
N SER A 81 3.79 -15.00 2.15
CA SER A 81 4.44 -16.04 2.95
C SER A 81 4.46 -15.68 4.44
N PHE A 82 4.66 -14.40 4.78
CA PHE A 82 4.56 -13.95 6.17
C PHE A 82 3.14 -14.12 6.73
N PHE A 83 2.12 -13.67 5.99
CA PHE A 83 0.73 -13.76 6.40
C PHE A 83 0.26 -15.22 6.60
N GLU A 84 0.72 -16.16 5.76
CA GLU A 84 0.41 -17.58 5.94
C GLU A 84 0.88 -18.14 7.29
N ARG A 85 1.99 -17.62 7.83
CA ARG A 85 2.53 -18.02 9.14
C ARG A 85 1.95 -17.22 10.31
N HIS A 86 1.56 -15.97 10.05
CA HIS A 86 1.13 -15.01 11.08
C HIS A 86 -0.13 -14.26 10.64
N SER A 87 -1.24 -15.00 10.49
CA SER A 87 -2.50 -14.46 9.99
C SER A 87 -3.13 -13.39 10.90
N GLU A 88 -2.68 -13.29 12.16
CA GLU A 88 -3.07 -12.22 13.08
C GLU A 88 -2.58 -10.84 12.62
N VAL A 89 -1.53 -10.76 11.79
CA VAL A 89 -1.02 -9.51 11.22
C VAL A 89 -1.76 -9.20 9.93
N HIS A 90 -2.99 -8.72 10.04
CA HIS A 90 -3.86 -8.42 8.90
C HIS A 90 -3.21 -7.54 7.82
N TRP A 91 -2.36 -6.59 8.24
CA TRP A 91 -1.62 -5.72 7.33
C TRP A 91 -0.81 -6.50 6.28
N ALA A 92 -0.28 -7.68 6.60
CA ALA A 92 0.51 -8.45 5.64
C ALA A 92 -0.33 -8.95 4.46
N LEU A 93 -1.57 -9.40 4.69
CA LEU A 93 -2.48 -9.74 3.58
C LEU A 93 -2.89 -8.49 2.80
N LEU A 94 -3.18 -7.40 3.51
CA LEU A 94 -3.54 -6.13 2.86
C LEU A 94 -2.40 -5.66 1.95
N ALA A 95 -1.17 -5.63 2.44
CA ALA A 95 0.03 -5.27 1.70
C ALA A 95 0.28 -6.22 0.53
N HIS A 96 0.06 -7.53 0.69
CA HIS A 96 0.10 -8.48 -0.41
C HIS A 96 -0.87 -8.09 -1.53
N ILE A 97 -2.16 -7.92 -1.22
CA ILE A 97 -3.19 -7.60 -2.22
C ILE A 97 -2.96 -6.23 -2.87
N VAL A 98 -2.63 -5.20 -2.09
CA VAL A 98 -2.36 -3.85 -2.61
C VAL A 98 -1.06 -3.82 -3.41
N SER A 99 -0.02 -4.57 -3.05
CA SER A 99 1.23 -4.62 -3.81
C SER A 99 1.05 -5.32 -5.17
N ARG A 100 0.11 -6.26 -5.29
CA ARG A 100 -0.31 -6.76 -6.61
C ARG A 100 -0.84 -5.64 -7.51
N ASN A 101 -1.59 -4.71 -6.91
CA ASN A 101 -2.05 -3.52 -7.62
C ASN A 101 -0.90 -2.56 -8.01
N GLY A 102 0.21 -2.59 -7.28
CA GLY A 102 1.43 -1.90 -7.70
C GLY A 102 2.05 -2.54 -8.93
N GLY A 103 2.17 -3.88 -8.93
CA GLY A 103 2.83 -4.63 -10.01
C GLY A 103 2.17 -4.43 -11.37
N TRP A 104 0.86 -4.59 -11.47
CA TRP A 104 0.14 -4.42 -12.73
C TRP A 104 0.06 -2.96 -13.22
N ASN A 105 0.15 -1.97 -12.32
CA ASN A 105 0.26 -0.56 -12.71
C ASN A 105 1.64 -0.29 -13.31
N MET A 106 2.69 -0.99 -12.86
CA MET A 106 4.02 -0.90 -13.47
C MET A 106 4.06 -1.57 -14.85
N THR A 107 3.52 -2.77 -15.01
CA THR A 107 3.58 -3.50 -16.29
C THR A 107 2.69 -2.93 -17.36
N ASP A 108 1.55 -2.34 -16.97
CA ASP A 108 0.66 -1.66 -17.90
C ASP A 108 1.35 -0.54 -18.66
N LEU A 109 2.35 0.12 -18.05
CA LEU A 109 3.22 1.12 -18.71
C LEU A 109 3.94 0.57 -19.95
N GLN A 110 3.92 -0.74 -20.17
CA GLN A 110 4.47 -1.45 -21.33
C GLN A 110 3.41 -2.34 -22.01
N GLY A 111 2.13 -2.22 -21.63
CA GLY A 111 1.00 -2.95 -22.20
C GLY A 111 0.47 -2.35 -23.50
N SER A 112 -0.70 -2.80 -23.98
CA SER A 112 -1.24 -2.31 -25.27
C SER A 112 -2.10 -1.05 -25.19
N VAL A 113 -2.62 -0.69 -24.00
CA VAL A 113 -3.57 0.42 -23.83
C VAL A 113 -2.84 1.69 -23.38
N ILE A 114 -2.12 1.57 -22.28
CA ILE A 114 -1.58 2.67 -21.50
C ILE A 114 -0.47 3.44 -22.26
N PRO A 115 0.49 2.79 -22.95
CA PRO A 115 1.50 3.51 -23.74
C PRO A 115 0.94 4.39 -24.87
N ARG A 116 -0.29 4.13 -25.33
CA ARG A 116 -0.95 4.97 -26.35
C ARG A 116 -1.54 6.24 -25.77
N LEU A 117 -1.93 6.20 -24.49
CA LEU A 117 -2.55 7.31 -23.77
C LEU A 117 -1.52 8.24 -23.12
N LEU A 118 -0.23 7.85 -23.12
CA LEU A 118 0.85 8.62 -22.52
C LEU A 118 1.87 9.13 -23.54
N PRO A 119 2.48 10.29 -23.25
CA PRO A 119 3.76 10.63 -23.85
C PRO A 119 4.80 9.56 -23.51
N ALA A 120 5.54 9.07 -24.51
CA ALA A 120 6.58 8.06 -24.31
C ALA A 120 7.66 8.48 -23.29
N THR A 121 7.90 9.80 -23.16
CA THR A 121 8.82 10.38 -22.18
C THR A 121 8.38 10.20 -20.72
N SER A 122 7.11 9.87 -20.48
CA SER A 122 6.53 9.79 -19.13
C SER A 122 6.57 8.37 -18.55
N THR A 123 6.71 7.34 -19.38
CA THR A 123 6.66 5.93 -18.98
C THR A 123 7.70 5.58 -17.93
N HIS A 124 8.97 5.92 -18.16
CA HIS A 124 10.05 5.56 -17.25
C HIS A 124 10.01 6.33 -15.91
N PRO A 125 9.78 7.66 -15.88
CA PRO A 125 9.55 8.37 -14.62
C PRO A 125 8.39 7.83 -13.78
N LEU A 126 7.28 7.44 -14.43
CA LEU A 126 6.13 6.82 -13.75
C LEU A 126 6.48 5.45 -13.16
N PHE A 127 7.16 4.61 -13.93
CA PHE A 127 7.66 3.33 -13.43
C PHE A 127 8.55 3.53 -12.19
N LEU A 128 9.53 4.43 -12.26
CA LEU A 128 10.41 4.74 -11.13
C LEU A 128 9.64 5.26 -9.91
N PHE A 129 8.60 6.07 -10.11
CA PHE A 129 7.75 6.56 -9.02
C PHE A 129 7.03 5.42 -8.29
N LEU A 130 6.39 4.53 -9.06
CA LEU A 130 5.70 3.36 -8.52
C LEU A 130 6.67 2.41 -7.83
N GLU A 131 7.77 2.08 -8.50
CA GLU A 131 8.77 1.13 -8.01
C GLU A 131 9.45 1.65 -6.75
N ARG A 132 9.82 2.94 -6.72
CA ARG A 132 10.45 3.56 -5.56
C ARG A 132 9.51 3.62 -4.35
N ALA A 133 8.23 3.92 -4.56
CA ALA A 133 7.24 3.87 -3.49
C ALA A 133 7.16 2.46 -2.89
N ASN A 134 6.93 1.45 -3.72
CA ASN A 134 6.81 0.06 -3.27
C ASN A 134 8.08 -0.45 -2.57
N ALA A 135 9.26 -0.10 -3.08
CA ALA A 135 10.54 -0.48 -2.48
C ALA A 135 10.77 0.16 -1.11
N LEU A 136 10.39 1.43 -0.93
CA LEU A 136 10.51 2.13 0.36
C LEU A 136 9.52 1.62 1.40
N ILE A 137 8.28 1.36 0.99
CA ILE A 137 7.24 0.76 1.86
C ILE A 137 7.74 -0.58 2.40
N PHE A 138 8.25 -1.45 1.52
CA PHE A 138 8.77 -2.76 1.93
C PHE A 138 10.03 -2.66 2.77
N HIS A 139 10.94 -1.74 2.42
CA HIS A 139 12.16 -1.51 3.20
C HIS A 139 11.87 -1.15 4.65
N ASP A 140 10.82 -0.36 4.90
CA ASP A 140 10.42 0.04 6.24
C ASP A 140 9.56 -1.03 6.95
N ALA A 141 8.55 -1.59 6.28
CA ALA A 141 7.57 -2.46 6.93
C ALA A 141 8.05 -3.91 7.13
N TYR A 142 8.73 -4.50 6.15
CA TYR A 142 9.13 -5.91 6.21
C TYR A 142 10.07 -6.28 7.38
N PRO A 143 11.10 -5.48 7.73
CA PRO A 143 11.91 -5.78 8.92
C PRO A 143 11.09 -5.75 10.21
N GLN A 144 10.03 -4.94 10.31
CA GLN A 144 9.12 -4.92 11.45
C GLN A 144 8.35 -6.24 11.57
N LEU A 145 7.87 -6.77 10.44
CA LEU A 145 7.21 -8.07 10.38
C LEU A 145 8.14 -9.19 10.85
N LEU A 146 9.38 -9.21 10.33
CA LEU A 146 10.37 -10.19 10.73
C LEU A 146 10.73 -10.08 12.22
N LEU A 147 10.85 -8.86 12.74
CA LEU A 147 11.11 -8.64 14.16
C LEU A 147 9.95 -9.13 15.05
N TYR A 148 8.70 -8.98 14.61
CA TYR A 148 7.55 -9.59 15.29
C TYR A 148 7.60 -11.12 15.26
N GLU A 149 7.91 -11.73 14.12
CA GLU A 149 8.08 -13.19 14.00
C GLU A 149 9.15 -13.71 14.98
N GLN A 150 10.27 -13.00 15.09
CA GLN A 150 11.35 -13.34 16.04
C GLN A 150 10.93 -13.10 17.50
N SER A 151 10.24 -11.99 17.79
CA SER A 151 9.72 -11.71 19.14
C SER A 151 8.75 -12.80 19.60
N LYS A 152 7.90 -13.31 18.68
CA LYS A 152 6.94 -14.39 18.95
C LYS A 152 7.64 -15.74 19.18
N GLN A 153 8.70 -16.04 18.43
CA GLN A 153 9.49 -17.27 18.60
C GLN A 153 10.25 -17.30 19.92
N LEU A 154 10.76 -16.16 20.37
CA LEU A 154 11.50 -16.03 21.63
C LEU A 154 10.61 -15.71 22.84
N GLU A 155 9.30 -15.55 22.64
CA GLU A 155 8.34 -15.10 23.67
C GLU A 155 8.77 -13.82 24.40
N LYS A 156 9.50 -12.94 23.69
CA LYS A 156 10.10 -11.71 24.24
C LYS A 156 9.91 -10.56 23.26
N PRO A 157 9.43 -9.38 23.70
CA PRO A 157 9.35 -8.21 22.83
C PRO A 157 10.75 -7.71 22.48
N LEU A 158 11.05 -7.59 21.18
CA LEU A 158 12.34 -7.10 20.65
C LEU A 158 12.23 -5.71 20.00
N PHE A 159 11.16 -4.97 20.25
CA PHE A 159 10.83 -3.74 19.52
C PHE A 159 11.75 -2.55 19.84
N HIS A 160 12.62 -2.66 20.85
CA HIS A 160 13.73 -1.73 21.04
C HIS A 160 14.75 -1.76 19.88
N LEU A 161 14.74 -2.81 19.05
CA LEU A 161 15.59 -2.93 17.86
C LEU A 161 15.03 -2.19 16.63
N LEU A 162 13.77 -1.74 16.65
CA LEU A 162 13.15 -1.01 15.52
C LEU A 162 13.98 0.17 14.99
N PRO A 163 14.60 1.03 15.83
CA PRO A 163 15.44 2.13 15.34
C PRO A 163 16.65 1.67 14.52
N LEU A 164 17.16 0.45 14.74
CA LEU A 164 18.27 -0.10 13.95
C LEU A 164 17.86 -0.38 12.51
N PHE A 165 16.56 -0.50 12.23
CA PHE A 165 16.02 -0.59 10.87
C PHE A 165 15.58 0.79 10.33
N SER A 166 15.85 1.87 11.05
CA SER A 166 15.35 3.23 10.74
C SER A 166 13.83 3.33 10.68
N VAL A 167 13.14 2.43 11.38
CA VAL A 167 11.69 2.47 11.57
C VAL A 167 11.36 3.60 12.52
N SER A 168 10.30 4.34 12.21
CA SER A 168 9.86 5.47 13.03
C SER A 168 9.56 5.07 14.46
N SER A 169 9.97 5.91 15.41
CA SER A 169 9.63 5.77 16.83
C SER A 169 8.11 5.72 17.08
N PHE A 170 7.30 6.23 16.13
CA PHE A 170 5.86 6.06 16.11
C PHE A 170 5.43 4.60 16.29
N MET A 171 6.12 3.64 15.66
CA MET A 171 5.66 2.25 15.56
C MET A 171 5.85 1.42 16.83
N ARG A 172 6.78 1.79 17.71
CA ARG A 172 7.17 0.96 18.86
C ARG A 172 5.98 0.64 19.79
N PRO A 173 5.17 1.60 20.26
CA PRO A 173 4.06 1.30 21.16
C PRO A 173 3.01 0.37 20.55
N PHE A 174 2.77 0.48 19.25
CA PHE A 174 1.77 -0.34 18.58
C PHE A 174 2.23 -1.79 18.43
N TRP A 175 3.53 -2.02 18.21
CA TRP A 175 4.08 -3.36 18.20
C TRP A 175 4.11 -4.01 19.59
N GLU A 176 4.50 -3.25 20.63
CA GLU A 176 4.44 -3.72 22.02
C GLU A 176 3.00 -4.08 22.40
N TYR A 177 2.03 -3.19 22.15
CA TYR A 177 0.61 -3.45 22.40
C TYR A 177 0.06 -4.63 21.60
N PHE A 178 0.44 -4.77 20.32
CA PHE A 178 0.01 -5.89 19.49
C PHE A 178 0.60 -7.22 19.96
N PHE A 179 1.85 -7.22 20.43
CA PHE A 179 2.49 -8.42 20.94
C PHE A 179 1.72 -9.02 22.13
N GLU A 180 1.26 -8.16 23.04
CA GLU A 180 0.48 -8.52 24.23
C GLU A 180 -0.98 -8.88 23.91
N THR A 181 -1.65 -8.10 23.05
CA THR A 181 -3.11 -8.17 22.89
C THR A 181 -3.60 -8.87 21.62
N LYS A 182 -2.71 -9.02 20.62
CA LYS A 182 -3.05 -9.46 19.26
C LYS A 182 -4.14 -8.62 18.58
N ASN A 183 -4.28 -7.34 18.94
CA ASN A 183 -5.26 -6.43 18.37
C ASN A 183 -4.89 -6.02 16.92
N SER A 184 -5.31 -6.84 15.95
CA SER A 184 -4.98 -6.67 14.52
C SER A 184 -5.43 -5.33 13.92
N PRO A 185 -6.63 -4.79 14.23
CA PRO A 185 -7.02 -3.46 13.77
C PRO A 185 -6.04 -2.35 14.14
N VAL A 186 -5.58 -2.31 15.39
CA VAL A 186 -4.68 -1.24 15.86
C VAL A 186 -3.33 -1.31 15.15
N ILE A 187 -2.67 -2.47 15.11
CA ILE A 187 -1.37 -2.57 14.42
C ILE A 187 -1.47 -2.30 12.93
N THR A 188 -2.57 -2.71 12.29
CA THR A 188 -2.76 -2.52 10.85
C THR A 188 -2.91 -1.05 10.50
N VAL A 189 -3.69 -0.29 11.28
CA VAL A 189 -3.82 1.16 11.07
C VAL A 189 -2.52 1.89 11.39
N ALA A 190 -1.77 1.47 12.41
CA ALA A 190 -0.46 2.04 12.69
C ALA A 190 0.52 1.84 11.51
N LEU A 191 0.60 0.62 10.97
CA LEU A 191 1.43 0.32 9.79
C LEU A 191 0.99 1.14 8.57
N ILE A 192 -0.32 1.32 8.33
CA ILE A 192 -0.83 2.20 7.25
C ILE A 192 -0.36 3.64 7.45
N ILE A 193 -0.50 4.20 8.66
CA ILE A 193 -0.09 5.58 8.93
C ILE A 193 1.41 5.73 8.72
N ASN A 194 2.20 4.82 9.30
CA ASN A 194 3.64 4.82 9.19
C ASN A 194 4.10 4.73 7.73
N GLU A 195 3.53 3.84 6.94
CA GLU A 195 3.80 3.70 5.51
C GLU A 195 3.57 5.04 4.77
N GLN A 196 2.39 5.63 4.93
CA GLN A 196 2.00 6.81 4.17
C GLN A 196 2.80 8.05 4.55
N GLN A 197 3.21 8.15 5.81
CA GLN A 197 4.11 9.20 6.29
C GLN A 197 5.56 8.96 5.85
N TYR A 198 6.02 7.71 5.87
CA TYR A 198 7.38 7.34 5.46
C TYR A 198 7.68 7.74 4.01
N ILE A 199 6.72 7.51 3.10
CA ILE A 199 6.86 7.85 1.68
C ILE A 199 6.63 9.33 1.36
N GLN A 200 6.02 10.11 2.27
CA GLN A 200 5.66 11.51 1.99
C GLN A 200 6.87 12.34 1.57
N LYS A 201 7.90 12.44 2.43
CA LYS A 201 9.13 13.18 2.10
C LYS A 201 10.01 12.46 1.09
N ARG A 202 10.01 11.12 1.10
CA ARG A 202 10.95 10.29 0.33
C ARG A 202 10.54 10.10 -1.13
N VAL A 203 9.24 10.20 -1.42
CA VAL A 203 8.66 9.97 -2.75
C VAL A 203 7.79 11.14 -3.18
N ILE A 204 6.77 11.49 -2.40
CA ILE A 204 5.77 12.48 -2.81
C ILE A 204 6.41 13.86 -2.96
N GLU A 205 7.22 14.29 -2.00
CA GLU A 205 7.90 15.60 -2.04
C GLU A 205 9.27 15.56 -2.72
N ASN A 206 9.68 14.39 -3.22
CA ASN A 206 10.97 14.26 -3.89
C ASN A 206 11.02 15.14 -5.15
N ARG A 207 12.06 15.96 -5.28
CA ARG A 207 12.19 16.93 -6.38
C ARG A 207 12.10 16.30 -7.77
N PHE A 208 12.67 15.10 -7.96
CA PHE A 208 12.60 14.40 -9.24
C PHE A 208 11.17 14.00 -9.57
N PHE A 209 10.45 13.35 -8.64
CA PHE A 209 9.07 12.92 -8.88
C PHE A 209 8.09 14.10 -8.95
N GLN A 210 8.31 15.15 -8.16
CA GLN A 210 7.57 16.40 -8.28
C GLN A 210 7.69 16.98 -9.69
N ALA A 211 8.91 17.09 -10.21
CA ALA A 211 9.16 17.70 -11.52
C ALA A 211 8.77 16.80 -12.70
N ARG A 212 8.87 15.47 -12.58
CA ARG A 212 8.70 14.54 -13.71
C ARG A 212 7.37 13.80 -13.73
N VAL A 213 6.65 13.74 -12.60
CA VAL A 213 5.40 12.98 -12.46
C VAL A 213 4.27 13.88 -11.96
N LEU A 214 4.40 14.44 -10.75
CA LEU A 214 3.27 15.04 -10.04
C LEU A 214 2.84 16.40 -10.63
N LYS A 215 3.79 17.23 -11.10
CA LYS A 215 3.48 18.54 -11.70
C LYS A 215 3.24 18.51 -13.21
N THR A 216 3.94 17.62 -13.92
CA THR A 216 3.85 17.52 -15.38
C THR A 216 2.58 16.81 -15.81
N MET A 217 2.12 15.86 -15.00
CA MET A 217 0.95 15.08 -15.30
C MET A 217 0.00 15.01 -14.10
N PRO A 218 -0.56 16.14 -13.61
CA PRO A 218 -1.44 16.15 -12.44
C PRO A 218 -2.64 15.21 -12.63
N PHE A 219 -3.20 15.19 -13.85
CA PHE A 219 -4.26 14.27 -14.26
C PHE A 219 -3.84 12.80 -14.23
N ILE A 220 -2.57 12.45 -14.46
CA ILE A 220 -2.05 11.07 -14.33
C ILE A 220 -1.75 10.76 -12.87
N ALA A 221 -1.16 11.68 -12.12
CA ALA A 221 -1.02 11.48 -10.67
C ALA A 221 -2.40 11.28 -9.99
N GLU A 222 -3.44 11.95 -10.48
CA GLU A 222 -4.82 11.86 -9.98
C GLU A 222 -5.65 10.72 -10.62
N GLN A 223 -5.35 10.29 -11.85
CA GLN A 223 -6.14 9.29 -12.61
C GLN A 223 -5.36 8.09 -13.16
N TRP A 224 -4.10 7.90 -12.81
CA TRP A 224 -3.30 6.74 -13.26
C TRP A 224 -2.73 5.91 -12.14
N LEU A 225 -2.75 6.44 -10.91
CA LEU A 225 -2.76 5.56 -9.74
C LEU A 225 -4.05 4.75 -9.63
N GLY A 226 -5.01 4.98 -10.54
CA GLY A 226 -5.46 3.92 -11.42
C GLY A 226 -6.40 4.43 -12.53
N PHE A 227 -6.88 3.61 -13.46
CA PHE A 227 -7.59 2.40 -13.03
C PHE A 227 -8.14 2.53 -11.62
N ASN A 228 -8.76 3.68 -11.31
CA ASN A 228 -8.66 4.42 -10.04
C ASN A 228 -8.85 3.58 -8.78
N ASP A 229 -9.45 2.42 -8.97
CA ASP A 229 -9.70 1.38 -8.04
C ASP A 229 -8.41 0.64 -7.64
N VAL A 230 -8.10 0.67 -6.34
CA VAL A 230 -7.28 -0.38 -5.73
C VAL A 230 -8.18 -1.58 -5.50
N LEU A 231 -7.87 -2.67 -6.20
CA LEU A 231 -8.74 -3.83 -6.31
C LEU A 231 -8.33 -4.96 -5.37
N ILE A 232 -9.33 -5.58 -4.78
CA ILE A 232 -9.23 -6.77 -3.95
C ILE A 232 -9.89 -7.91 -4.74
N PRO A 233 -9.09 -8.73 -5.46
CA PRO A 233 -9.62 -9.89 -6.14
C PRO A 233 -10.04 -10.97 -5.13
N TYR A 234 -11.17 -11.59 -5.37
CA TYR A 234 -11.70 -12.66 -4.52
C TYR A 234 -12.38 -13.75 -5.36
N LYS A 235 -12.32 -14.99 -4.87
CA LYS A 235 -12.96 -16.14 -5.53
C LYS A 235 -14.47 -16.12 -5.33
N ASP A 236 -15.22 -16.30 -6.43
CA ASP A 236 -16.65 -16.58 -6.44
C ASP A 236 -16.95 -17.78 -7.34
N GLY A 237 -16.90 -18.99 -6.76
CA GLY A 237 -16.93 -20.23 -7.51
C GLY A 237 -15.69 -20.36 -8.40
N ARG A 238 -15.89 -20.54 -9.71
CA ARG A 238 -14.81 -20.58 -10.71
C ARG A 238 -14.37 -19.19 -11.21
N HIS A 239 -15.09 -18.14 -10.85
CA HIS A 239 -14.83 -16.77 -11.31
C HIS A 239 -14.04 -15.99 -10.27
N VAL A 240 -13.36 -14.94 -10.74
CA VAL A 240 -12.75 -13.90 -9.91
C VAL A 240 -13.65 -12.67 -9.97
N ARG A 241 -14.00 -12.13 -8.81
CA ARG A 241 -14.70 -10.85 -8.68
C ARG A 241 -13.80 -9.86 -7.95
N LEU A 242 -14.15 -8.58 -8.09
CA LEU A 242 -13.31 -7.47 -7.64
C LEU A 242 -14.10 -6.62 -6.64
N ALA A 243 -13.60 -6.53 -5.41
CA ALA A 243 -13.97 -5.46 -4.48
C ALA A 243 -12.90 -4.37 -4.53
N GLY A 244 -13.12 -3.25 -3.88
CA GLY A 244 -12.09 -2.21 -3.80
C GLY A 244 -12.63 -0.83 -3.53
N THR A 245 -11.78 0.17 -3.73
CA THR A 245 -12.17 1.58 -3.71
C THR A 245 -11.35 2.36 -4.70
N THR A 246 -11.97 3.41 -5.25
CA THR A 246 -11.32 4.43 -6.06
C THR A 246 -10.44 5.33 -5.19
N VAL A 247 -9.18 5.51 -5.59
CA VAL A 247 -8.20 6.48 -5.10
C VAL A 247 -8.56 7.85 -5.67
N ARG A 248 -8.53 8.87 -4.82
CA ARG A 248 -8.65 10.29 -5.21
C ARG A 248 -7.65 11.10 -4.40
N ASP A 249 -7.20 12.22 -4.93
CA ASP A 249 -6.34 13.20 -4.23
C ASP A 249 -5.07 12.56 -3.61
N PHE A 250 -4.36 11.72 -4.37
CA PHE A 250 -3.23 10.91 -3.87
C PHE A 250 -2.08 11.74 -3.25
N ALA A 251 -1.91 13.00 -3.63
CA ALA A 251 -0.87 13.86 -3.06
C ALA A 251 -1.05 14.11 -1.56
N ASP A 252 -2.29 14.06 -1.05
CA ASP A 252 -2.61 14.30 0.36
C ASP A 252 -2.40 13.04 1.21
N VAL A 253 -1.55 13.15 2.24
CA VAL A 253 -1.22 12.03 3.13
C VAL A 253 -2.42 11.53 3.95
N HIS A 254 -3.33 12.42 4.39
CA HIS A 254 -4.51 12.03 5.14
C HIS A 254 -5.48 11.24 4.26
N HIS A 255 -5.62 11.62 2.98
CA HIS A 255 -6.41 10.84 2.03
C HIS A 255 -5.80 9.47 1.77
N ARG A 256 -4.47 9.37 1.58
CA ARG A 256 -3.84 8.05 1.42
C ARG A 256 -4.01 7.16 2.64
N ILE A 257 -3.88 7.72 3.85
CA ILE A 257 -4.17 6.99 5.10
C ILE A 257 -5.63 6.53 5.13
N HIS A 258 -6.58 7.40 4.77
CA HIS A 258 -7.99 7.06 4.71
C HIS A 258 -8.26 5.92 3.72
N ILE A 259 -7.66 5.96 2.52
CA ILE A 259 -7.76 4.90 1.51
C ILE A 259 -7.22 3.57 2.07
N GLY A 260 -6.07 3.58 2.73
CA GLY A 260 -5.51 2.37 3.38
C GLY A 260 -6.47 1.78 4.41
N LYS A 261 -7.07 2.61 5.27
CA LYS A 261 -8.09 2.17 6.23
C LYS A 261 -9.36 1.64 5.57
N THR A 262 -9.78 2.26 4.47
CA THR A 262 -10.92 1.82 3.67
C THR A 262 -10.68 0.43 3.09
N LEU A 263 -9.51 0.21 2.48
CA LEU A 263 -9.14 -1.10 1.93
C LEU A 263 -9.06 -2.16 3.03
N TYR A 264 -8.51 -1.80 4.19
CA TYR A 264 -8.51 -2.67 5.36
C TYR A 264 -9.93 -3.04 5.81
N SER A 265 -10.82 -2.04 5.91
CA SER A 265 -12.23 -2.22 6.26
C SER A 265 -12.94 -3.16 5.27
N ILE A 266 -12.82 -2.89 3.96
CA ILE A 266 -13.38 -3.75 2.91
C ILE A 266 -12.90 -5.19 3.09
N LEU A 267 -11.59 -5.39 3.18
CA LEU A 267 -10.97 -6.72 3.21
C LEU A 267 -11.35 -7.52 4.45
N PHE A 268 -11.27 -6.93 5.66
CA PHE A 268 -11.34 -7.68 6.92
C PHE A 268 -12.65 -7.54 7.71
N PHE A 269 -13.46 -6.51 7.47
CA PHE A 269 -14.74 -6.36 8.18
C PHE A 269 -15.85 -7.24 7.58
N GLN A 270 -15.53 -7.91 6.48
CA GLN A 270 -16.36 -8.93 5.86
C GLN A 270 -15.62 -10.25 5.82
N LYS A 271 -15.85 -11.10 6.84
CA LYS A 271 -15.15 -12.38 6.99
C LYS A 271 -15.17 -13.26 5.73
N ARG A 272 -16.28 -13.23 4.98
CA ARG A 272 -16.43 -13.98 3.72
C ARG A 272 -15.50 -13.45 2.63
N LEU A 273 -15.33 -12.12 2.52
CA LEU A 273 -14.45 -11.50 1.56
C LEU A 273 -12.98 -11.82 1.88
N ALA A 274 -12.54 -11.64 3.12
CA ALA A 274 -11.20 -12.00 3.57
C ALA A 274 -10.85 -13.46 3.18
N LYS A 275 -11.73 -14.40 3.51
CA LYS A 275 -11.53 -15.83 3.17
C LYS A 275 -11.38 -16.04 1.65
N ARG A 276 -12.24 -15.41 0.84
CA ARG A 276 -12.23 -15.53 -0.62
C ARG A 276 -11.03 -14.83 -1.27
N ALA A 277 -10.55 -13.74 -0.68
CA ALA A 277 -9.33 -13.05 -1.10
C ALA A 277 -8.09 -13.89 -0.76
N CYS A 278 -8.04 -14.53 0.42
CA CYS A 278 -6.99 -15.51 0.74
C CYS A 278 -6.98 -16.69 -0.22
N GLN A 279 -8.15 -17.25 -0.55
CA GLN A 279 -8.27 -18.33 -1.54
C GLN A 279 -7.79 -17.90 -2.93
N PHE A 280 -8.05 -16.65 -3.33
CA PHE A 280 -7.48 -16.12 -4.56
C PHE A 280 -5.96 -16.04 -4.47
N ALA A 281 -5.43 -15.42 -3.41
CA ALA A 281 -4.00 -15.20 -3.24
C ALA A 281 -3.19 -16.50 -3.20
N SER A 282 -3.73 -17.56 -2.58
CA SER A 282 -3.06 -18.87 -2.51
C SER A 282 -3.07 -19.66 -3.82
N GLN A 283 -4.02 -19.38 -4.73
CA GLN A 283 -4.18 -20.10 -5.99
C GLN A 283 -3.62 -19.35 -7.20
N THR A 284 -3.35 -18.06 -7.06
CA THR A 284 -2.92 -17.20 -8.15
C THR A 284 -1.55 -16.62 -7.85
N ALA A 285 -0.50 -17.09 -8.53
CA ALA A 285 0.82 -16.49 -8.44
C ALA A 285 0.79 -15.02 -8.91
N HIS A 286 1.58 -14.16 -8.27
CA HIS A 286 1.73 -12.77 -8.70
C HIS A 286 2.85 -12.66 -9.73
N THR A 287 2.54 -12.18 -10.92
CA THR A 287 3.48 -11.94 -12.03
C THR A 287 3.64 -10.45 -12.34
N GLY A 288 2.84 -9.60 -11.69
CA GLY A 288 2.71 -8.20 -12.04
C GLY A 288 1.84 -7.98 -13.27
N SER A 289 1.23 -9.00 -13.88
CA SER A 289 0.32 -8.83 -15.03
C SER A 289 -1.13 -8.68 -14.57
N ARG A 290 -1.96 -7.93 -15.33
CA ARG A 290 -3.42 -7.96 -15.12
C ARG A 290 -4.07 -9.30 -15.41
N ALA A 291 -3.39 -10.17 -16.16
CA ALA A 291 -3.85 -11.53 -16.39
C ALA A 291 -3.94 -12.35 -15.10
N ASP A 292 -3.22 -11.97 -14.04
CA ASP A 292 -3.34 -12.60 -12.72
C ASP A 292 -4.78 -12.46 -12.17
N PHE A 293 -5.40 -11.29 -12.39
CA PHE A 293 -6.71 -10.97 -11.82
C PHE A 293 -7.82 -11.41 -12.78
N TRP A 294 -7.61 -11.22 -14.08
CA TRP A 294 -8.65 -11.38 -15.10
C TRP A 294 -8.12 -11.99 -16.40
N PRO A 295 -7.75 -13.28 -16.39
CA PRO A 295 -7.14 -13.94 -17.54
C PRO A 295 -8.07 -14.03 -18.77
N GLN A 296 -9.38 -13.84 -18.61
CA GLN A 296 -10.32 -13.79 -19.73
C GLN A 296 -10.19 -12.48 -20.55
N LEU A 297 -9.72 -11.39 -19.93
CA LEU A 297 -9.64 -10.07 -20.56
C LEU A 297 -8.20 -9.68 -20.91
N PHE A 298 -7.22 -10.14 -20.12
CA PHE A 298 -5.81 -9.82 -20.33
C PHE A 298 -4.97 -11.05 -20.64
N SER A 299 -3.90 -10.83 -21.39
CA SER A 299 -2.89 -11.83 -21.71
C SER A 299 -1.48 -11.28 -21.48
N PRO A 300 -0.56 -12.07 -20.91
CA PRO A 300 0.86 -11.72 -20.91
C PRO A 300 1.53 -11.94 -22.26
N GLU A 301 0.85 -12.58 -23.21
CA GLU A 301 1.39 -12.90 -24.54
C GLU A 301 1.03 -11.81 -25.54
N LYS A 302 2.04 -11.16 -26.14
CA LYS A 302 1.84 -10.08 -27.11
C LYS A 302 1.17 -10.53 -28.40
N THR A 303 1.28 -11.82 -28.72
CA THR A 303 0.70 -12.45 -29.91
C THR A 303 -0.80 -12.76 -29.77
N ASP A 304 -1.37 -12.63 -28.57
CA ASP A 304 -2.81 -12.82 -28.36
C ASP A 304 -3.58 -11.61 -28.90
N SER A 305 -4.28 -11.79 -30.03
CA SER A 305 -5.05 -10.75 -30.68
C SER A 305 -6.42 -10.49 -30.05
N PHE A 306 -6.88 -11.36 -29.15
CA PHE A 306 -8.23 -11.29 -28.58
C PHE A 306 -8.25 -10.55 -27.24
N ARG A 307 -7.20 -10.74 -26.44
CA ARG A 307 -7.08 -10.15 -25.09
C ARG A 307 -6.19 -8.91 -25.08
N ILE A 308 -6.34 -8.09 -24.04
CA ILE A 308 -5.51 -6.91 -23.83
C ILE A 308 -4.13 -7.35 -23.35
N TYR A 309 -3.08 -6.88 -24.03
CA TYR A 309 -1.71 -7.20 -23.64
C TYR A 309 -1.35 -6.50 -22.33
N SER A 310 -1.04 -7.30 -21.30
CA SER A 310 -0.53 -6.88 -20.00
C SER A 310 0.65 -7.77 -19.63
N PRO A 311 1.90 -7.31 -19.82
CA PRO A 311 3.09 -8.15 -19.68
C PRO A 311 3.34 -8.58 -18.22
N ARG A 312 4.23 -9.57 -18.07
CA ARG A 312 4.83 -9.91 -16.76
C ARG A 312 5.92 -8.90 -16.41
N LEU A 313 6.09 -8.59 -15.12
CA LEU A 313 7.03 -7.56 -14.66
C LEU A 313 8.46 -7.81 -15.14
N GLU A 314 8.97 -9.02 -14.92
CA GLU A 314 10.35 -9.41 -15.25
C GLU A 314 10.63 -9.43 -16.76
N ALA A 315 9.59 -9.44 -17.60
CA ALA A 315 9.74 -9.39 -19.06
C ALA A 315 9.94 -7.95 -19.60
N VAL A 316 9.55 -6.92 -18.83
CA VAL A 316 9.50 -5.54 -19.32
C VAL A 316 10.20 -4.51 -18.44
N TRP A 317 10.52 -4.87 -17.19
CA TRP A 317 11.24 -4.01 -16.27
C TRP A 317 12.39 -4.76 -15.58
N PRO A 318 13.61 -4.19 -15.57
CA PRO A 318 14.72 -4.77 -14.83
C PRO A 318 14.58 -4.52 -13.32
N ASP A 319 15.30 -5.30 -12.53
CA ASP A 319 15.47 -5.02 -11.10
C ASP A 319 16.19 -3.68 -10.90
N ILE A 320 15.62 -2.80 -10.08
CA ILE A 320 16.20 -1.49 -9.77
C ILE A 320 16.84 -1.52 -8.40
N ARG A 321 18.11 -1.12 -8.33
CA ARG A 321 18.78 -0.91 -7.04
C ARG A 321 18.34 0.40 -6.44
N HIS A 322 17.87 0.34 -5.20
CA HIS A 322 17.33 1.48 -4.46
C HIS A 322 18.31 1.93 -3.36
N PRO A 323 18.76 3.19 -3.34
CA PRO A 323 19.49 3.70 -2.18
C PRO A 323 18.52 3.99 -1.03
N PHE A 324 18.82 3.53 0.18
CA PHE A 324 18.03 3.76 1.40
C PHE A 324 18.80 4.65 2.40
N SER A 325 19.27 5.80 1.93
CA SER A 325 20.13 6.71 2.71
C SER A 325 19.37 7.61 3.69
N ASP A 326 18.10 7.91 3.41
CA ASP A 326 17.29 8.77 4.28
C ASP A 326 16.76 8.00 5.49
N ARG A 327 17.43 8.16 6.63
CA ARG A 327 17.10 7.53 7.91
C ARG A 327 16.33 8.43 8.88
N ARG A 328 15.85 9.59 8.42
CA ARG A 328 15.12 10.53 9.28
C ARG A 328 13.82 9.92 9.78
N ASP A 329 13.57 10.06 11.07
CA ASP A 329 12.25 9.78 11.64
C ASP A 329 11.25 10.85 11.15
N TRP A 330 10.09 10.43 10.68
CA TRP A 330 9.02 11.34 10.28
C TRP A 330 8.19 11.80 11.47
N PHE A 331 8.21 11.07 12.58
CA PHE A 331 7.33 11.29 13.71
C PHE A 331 7.80 12.46 14.57
N THR A 332 7.07 13.56 14.47
CA THR A 332 7.34 14.79 15.23
C THR A 332 6.10 15.37 15.91
N ASP A 333 4.91 14.89 15.57
CA ASP A 333 3.63 15.42 16.04
C ASP A 333 2.74 14.28 16.56
N LYS A 334 2.50 14.28 17.87
CA LYS A 334 1.66 13.28 18.57
C LYS A 334 0.19 13.37 18.16
N THR A 335 -0.29 14.47 17.57
CA THR A 335 -1.69 14.61 17.16
C THR A 335 -2.10 13.59 16.09
N ILE A 336 -1.14 12.99 15.39
CA ILE A 336 -1.37 11.89 14.45
C ILE A 336 -2.10 10.71 15.10
N ILE A 337 -1.96 10.53 16.42
CA ILE A 337 -2.62 9.45 17.16
C ILE A 337 -4.15 9.51 17.08
N LYS A 338 -4.74 10.69 16.84
CA LYS A 338 -6.19 10.83 16.61
C LYS A 338 -6.65 10.05 15.38
N MET A 339 -5.76 9.87 14.40
CA MET A 339 -6.03 9.01 13.25
C MET A 339 -6.07 7.52 13.62
N MET A 340 -5.82 7.11 14.86
CA MET A 340 -5.98 5.72 15.28
C MET A 340 -7.39 5.40 15.79
N GLU A 341 -8.23 6.40 16.06
CA GLU A 341 -9.53 6.19 16.72
C GLU A 341 -10.48 5.33 15.89
N THR A 342 -10.54 5.59 14.59
CA THR A 342 -11.59 5.05 13.74
C THR A 342 -11.11 4.55 12.38
N ILE A 343 -11.90 3.62 11.85
CA ILE A 343 -11.88 3.22 10.45
C ILE A 343 -13.24 3.50 9.80
N PRO A 344 -13.29 3.78 8.48
CA PRO A 344 -14.56 3.95 7.78
C PRO A 344 -15.30 2.61 7.63
N VAL A 345 -16.62 2.65 7.68
CA VAL A 345 -17.49 1.49 7.38
C VAL A 345 -17.88 1.54 5.92
N ILE A 346 -17.41 0.56 5.15
CA ILE A 346 -17.80 0.41 3.75
C ILE A 346 -18.46 -0.96 3.57
N LYS A 347 -19.72 -0.94 3.13
CA LYS A 347 -20.39 -2.15 2.66
C LYS A 347 -19.74 -2.61 1.36
N GLU A 348 -19.58 -3.92 1.19
CA GLU A 348 -19.05 -4.50 -0.05
C GLU A 348 -19.76 -3.87 -1.23
N LYS A 349 -18.97 -3.35 -2.15
CA LYS A 349 -19.45 -3.08 -3.49
C LYS A 349 -18.63 -3.95 -4.41
N ASP A 350 -19.26 -4.95 -5.00
CA ASP A 350 -18.67 -5.59 -6.16
C ASP A 350 -18.47 -4.52 -7.24
N MET A 351 -17.23 -4.31 -7.63
CA MET A 351 -16.81 -3.33 -8.63
C MET A 351 -16.53 -3.98 -9.98
N THR A 352 -16.70 -5.29 -10.13
CA THR A 352 -16.37 -6.07 -11.33
C THR A 352 -16.94 -5.44 -12.60
N THR A 353 -18.25 -5.14 -12.63
CA THR A 353 -18.91 -4.54 -13.80
C THR A 353 -18.42 -3.12 -14.09
N ASN A 354 -18.28 -2.29 -13.05
CA ASN A 354 -17.81 -0.91 -13.21
C ASN A 354 -16.37 -0.88 -13.73
N TYR A 355 -15.52 -1.74 -13.18
CA TYR A 355 -14.13 -1.85 -13.61
C TYR A 355 -14.02 -2.35 -15.05
N MET A 356 -14.85 -3.33 -15.45
CA MET A 356 -14.91 -3.79 -16.84
C MET A 356 -15.31 -2.65 -17.80
N HIS A 357 -16.32 -1.87 -17.43
CA HIS A 357 -16.74 -0.71 -18.22
C HIS A 357 -15.60 0.32 -18.35
N ASN A 358 -14.89 0.62 -17.25
CA ASN A 358 -13.75 1.53 -17.27
C ASN A 358 -12.62 1.05 -18.20
N ILE A 359 -12.31 -0.26 -18.18
CA ILE A 359 -11.33 -0.87 -19.10
C ILE A 359 -11.76 -0.73 -20.56
N GLN A 360 -13.03 -1.00 -20.87
CA GLN A 360 -13.54 -0.89 -22.22
C GLN A 360 -13.46 0.55 -22.73
N THR A 361 -13.85 1.52 -21.91
CA THR A 361 -13.73 2.95 -22.22
C THR A 361 -12.28 3.35 -22.49
N LEU A 362 -11.34 2.89 -21.67
CA LEU A 362 -9.90 3.14 -21.88
C LEU A 362 -9.37 2.50 -23.17
N LYS A 363 -9.79 1.26 -23.47
CA LYS A 363 -9.42 0.59 -24.72
C LYS A 363 -9.94 1.34 -25.94
N MET A 364 -11.18 1.85 -25.89
CA MET A 364 -11.75 2.67 -26.96
C MET A 364 -10.97 3.98 -27.12
N ALA A 365 -10.68 4.69 -26.03
CA ALA A 365 -9.88 5.92 -26.07
C ALA A 365 -8.49 5.68 -26.68
N ALA A 366 -7.81 4.59 -26.28
CA ALA A 366 -6.50 4.23 -26.82
C ALA A 366 -6.54 3.80 -28.31
N SER A 367 -7.69 3.34 -28.80
CA SER A 367 -7.89 2.99 -30.21
C SER A 367 -8.24 4.19 -31.09
N ALA A 368 -8.75 5.27 -30.47
CA ALA A 368 -9.08 6.52 -31.16
C ALA A 368 -7.86 7.44 -31.36
N ILE A 369 -6.73 7.15 -30.72
CA ILE A 369 -5.46 7.85 -30.95
C ILE A 369 -4.78 7.22 -32.18
N PRO A 370 -4.50 8.03 -33.22
CA PRO A 370 -3.96 7.55 -34.50
C PRO A 370 -2.55 6.95 -34.40
#